data_AF-A0A9D5EEJ5-F1
#
_entry.id   AF-A0A9D5EEJ5-F1
#
_cell.length_a   1.000
_cell.length_b   1.000
_cell.length_c   1.000
_cell.angle_alpha   90.00
_cell.angle_beta   90.00
_cell.angle_gamma   90.00
#
_symmetry.space_group_name_H-M   'P 1'
#
loop_
_entity.id
_entity.type
_entity.pdbx_description
1 polymer ?
#
loop_
_entity_poly.entity_id
_entity_poly.type
_entity_poly.pdbx_seq_one_letter_code
_entity_poly.pdbx_strand_id
1 'polypeptide(L)'
;MRAGLTRPTNLRRLRIAAAIALASSVLLIALTVEGKAIGWVFPNGWHVGVHTGTLSLGYELPSSNASFAGPYVAGYWWANQYPLAWRPYHAVQRIHMDRRGRAPVVYATRSVVTPMWPAPLCSAALLGWAHGRLSGLRAARSRSCLSCGYDLSPMLATPRSVRCPECGTARSEPPTEPS
;
A
#
# COMPACT_ATOMS: atom_id res chain seq x y z
N MET A 1 15.21 -21.87 -10.93
CA MET A 1 13.87 -21.25 -10.79
C MET A 1 13.99 -19.73 -10.82
N ARG A 2 13.80 -19.02 -11.96
CA ARG A 2 13.62 -17.53 -12.00
C ARG A 2 13.25 -16.94 -13.39
N ALA A 3 12.54 -17.68 -14.25
CA ALA A 3 12.15 -17.17 -15.59
C ALA A 3 10.73 -16.56 -15.65
N GLY A 4 9.94 -16.62 -14.57
CA GLY A 4 8.52 -16.24 -14.60
C GLY A 4 8.23 -14.74 -14.50
N LEU A 5 9.00 -13.99 -13.70
CA LEU A 5 8.71 -12.59 -13.36
C LEU A 5 9.21 -11.57 -14.39
N THR A 6 9.95 -11.99 -15.41
CA THR A 6 10.51 -11.09 -16.43
C THR A 6 9.57 -10.86 -17.61
N ARG A 7 8.46 -11.62 -17.71
CA ARG A 7 7.49 -11.43 -18.80
C ARG A 7 6.77 -10.08 -18.65
N PRO A 8 6.65 -9.29 -19.72
CA PRO A 8 6.02 -7.96 -19.67
C PRO A 8 4.54 -8.00 -19.24
N THR A 9 3.84 -9.10 -19.52
CA THR A 9 2.46 -9.33 -19.05
C THR A 9 2.38 -9.46 -17.54
N ASN A 10 3.30 -10.21 -16.92
CA ASN A 10 3.39 -10.39 -15.48
C ASN A 10 3.76 -9.09 -14.78
N LEU A 11 4.68 -8.30 -15.36
CA LEU A 11 5.03 -6.97 -14.85
C LEU A 11 3.85 -5.99 -14.89
N ARG A 12 3.01 -6.03 -15.94
CA ARG A 12 1.78 -5.21 -16.00
C ARG A 12 0.79 -5.60 -14.90
N ARG A 13 0.56 -6.91 -14.70
CA ARG A 13 -0.32 -7.42 -13.64
C ARG A 13 0.18 -7.02 -12.26
N LEU A 14 1.48 -7.17 -12.00
CA LEU A 14 2.11 -6.74 -10.75
C LEU A 14 1.94 -5.23 -10.52
N ARG A 15 2.16 -4.41 -11.55
CA ARG A 15 1.99 -2.95 -11.46
C ARG A 15 0.54 -2.58 -11.07
N ILE A 16 -0.44 -3.21 -11.70
CA ILE A 16 -1.87 -2.98 -11.39
C ILE A 16 -2.18 -3.43 -9.96
N ALA A 17 -1.76 -4.64 -9.58
CA ALA A 17 -1.97 -5.15 -8.22
C ALA A 17 -1.34 -4.25 -7.15
N ALA A 18 -0.11 -3.78 -7.38
CA ALA A 18 0.58 -2.84 -6.48
C ALA A 18 -0.13 -1.49 -6.40
N ALA A 19 -0.68 -0.98 -7.52
CA ALA A 19 -1.47 0.25 -7.52
C ALA A 19 -2.77 0.10 -6.71
N ILE A 20 -3.47 -1.03 -6.87
CA ILE A 20 -4.69 -1.33 -6.10
C ILE A 20 -4.37 -1.46 -4.61
N ALA A 21 -3.29 -2.18 -4.26
CA ALA A 21 -2.85 -2.34 -2.88
C ALA A 21 -2.45 -1.00 -2.25
N LEU A 22 -1.77 -0.12 -3.01
CA LEU A 22 -1.44 1.23 -2.56
C LEU A 22 -2.70 2.07 -2.34
N ALA A 23 -3.61 2.11 -3.31
CA ALA A 23 -4.83 2.91 -3.22
C ALA A 23 -5.72 2.46 -2.05
N SER A 24 -5.91 1.15 -1.88
CA SER A 24 -6.70 0.58 -0.78
C SER A 24 -6.09 0.85 0.59
N SER A 25 -4.76 0.71 0.74
CA SER A 25 -4.09 1.01 2.02
C SER A 25 -4.11 2.51 2.35
N VAL A 26 -3.88 3.38 1.37
CA VAL A 26 -3.98 4.84 1.57
C VAL A 26 -5.41 5.23 1.93
N LEU A 27 -6.42 4.70 1.24
CA LEU A 27 -7.82 4.96 1.56
C LEU A 27 -8.16 4.53 2.99
N LEU A 28 -7.74 3.32 3.38
CA LEU A 28 -7.98 2.79 4.72
C LEU A 28 -7.32 3.65 5.81
N ILE A 29 -6.09 4.14 5.56
CA ILE A 29 -5.42 5.08 6.47
C ILE A 29 -6.19 6.40 6.52
N ALA A 30 -6.55 6.99 5.37
CA ALA A 30 -7.24 8.27 5.27
C ALA A 30 -8.58 8.28 6.02
N LEU A 31 -9.35 7.19 5.94
CA LEU A 31 -10.62 7.04 6.68
C LEU A 31 -10.45 7.09 8.21
N THR A 32 -9.22 6.92 8.72
CA THR A 32 -8.91 6.93 10.17
C THR A 32 -8.14 8.17 10.64
N VAL A 33 -7.88 9.14 9.75
CA VAL A 33 -7.12 10.37 10.06
C VAL A 33 -7.92 11.34 10.94
N GLU A 34 -9.26 11.28 10.93
CA GLU A 34 -10.12 12.13 11.77
C GLU A 34 -10.11 11.77 13.27
N GLY A 35 -9.17 10.93 13.74
CA GLY A 35 -9.13 10.47 15.13
C GLY A 35 -10.30 9.54 15.49
N LYS A 36 -10.93 8.94 14.47
CA LYS A 36 -12.00 7.94 14.62
C LYS A 36 -11.40 6.54 14.50
N ALA A 37 -11.62 5.72 15.52
CA ALA A 37 -11.31 4.30 15.48
C ALA A 37 -12.53 3.55 14.92
N ILE A 38 -12.31 2.69 13.92
CA ILE A 38 -13.35 1.84 13.33
C ILE A 38 -12.99 0.40 13.61
N GLY A 39 -13.89 -0.39 14.18
CA GLY A 39 -13.58 -1.77 14.50
C GLY A 39 -14.79 -2.59 14.91
N TRP A 40 -14.49 -3.79 15.42
CA TRP A 40 -15.45 -4.75 15.94
C TRP A 40 -15.03 -5.21 17.32
N VAL A 41 -16.00 -5.29 18.23
CA VAL A 41 -15.84 -5.95 19.53
C VAL A 41 -16.70 -7.21 19.53
N PHE A 42 -16.14 -8.30 20.01
CA PHE A 42 -16.77 -9.60 20.10
C PHE A 42 -17.33 -9.82 21.52
N PRO A 43 -18.40 -10.63 21.68
CA PRO A 43 -19.03 -10.88 22.99
C PRO A 43 -18.09 -11.42 24.07
N ASN A 44 -16.99 -12.07 23.66
CA ASN A 44 -15.99 -12.62 24.55
C ASN A 44 -14.94 -11.59 25.02
N GLY A 45 -15.04 -10.32 24.60
CA GLY A 45 -14.09 -9.25 24.95
C GLY A 45 -12.96 -9.06 23.95
N TRP A 46 -12.85 -9.89 22.91
CA TRP A 46 -11.89 -9.65 21.83
C TRP A 46 -12.30 -8.43 21.00
N HIS A 47 -11.34 -7.72 20.46
CA HIS A 47 -11.58 -6.62 19.54
C HIS A 47 -10.56 -6.59 18.41
N VAL A 48 -10.98 -6.06 17.27
CA VAL A 48 -10.13 -5.72 16.14
C VAL A 48 -10.55 -4.35 15.61
N GLY A 49 -9.60 -3.48 15.33
CA GLY A 49 -9.92 -2.14 14.86
C GLY A 49 -8.79 -1.47 14.12
N VAL A 50 -9.13 -0.42 13.38
CA VAL A 50 -8.19 0.43 12.67
C VAL A 50 -8.33 1.85 13.20
N HIS A 51 -7.21 2.48 13.53
CA HIS A 51 -7.16 3.83 14.08
C HIS A 51 -5.83 4.52 13.77
N THR A 52 -5.87 5.77 13.33
CA THR A 52 -4.69 6.63 13.05
C THR A 52 -3.57 5.88 12.32
N GLY A 53 -3.89 5.14 11.24
CA GLY A 53 -2.89 4.39 10.49
C GLY A 53 -2.27 3.18 11.21
N THR A 54 -2.96 2.63 12.20
CA THR A 54 -2.59 1.39 12.90
C THR A 54 -3.74 0.41 12.94
N LEU A 55 -3.42 -0.89 12.90
CA LEU A 55 -4.34 -2.00 13.14
C LEU A 55 -4.14 -2.48 14.57
N SER A 56 -5.20 -2.51 15.37
CA SER A 56 -5.21 -3.07 16.72
C SER A 56 -5.95 -4.40 16.74
N LEU A 57 -5.39 -5.38 17.44
CA LEU A 57 -6.03 -6.64 17.78
C LEU A 57 -5.78 -6.91 19.26
N GLY A 58 -6.82 -7.17 20.02
CA GLY A 58 -6.64 -7.33 21.45
C GLY A 58 -7.84 -7.84 22.19
N TYR A 59 -7.75 -7.74 23.50
CA TYR A 59 -8.73 -8.20 24.45
C TYR A 59 -9.02 -7.09 25.46
N GLU A 60 -10.30 -6.83 25.69
CA GLU A 60 -10.79 -5.98 26.76
C GLU A 60 -11.05 -6.84 27.99
N LEU A 61 -10.36 -6.53 29.09
CA LEU A 61 -10.63 -7.19 30.36
C LEU A 61 -12.06 -6.87 30.81
N PRO A 62 -12.83 -7.86 31.28
CA PRO A 62 -14.26 -7.71 31.51
C PRO A 62 -14.50 -6.57 32.50
N SER A 63 -15.06 -5.48 32.00
CA SER A 63 -15.83 -4.56 32.84
C SER A 63 -17.25 -5.12 32.92
N SER A 64 -17.88 -5.01 34.08
CA SER A 64 -19.21 -5.53 34.34
C SER A 64 -20.34 -4.94 33.48
N ASN A 65 -20.04 -4.09 32.48
CA ASN A 65 -21.03 -3.35 31.68
C ASN A 65 -20.69 -3.19 30.17
N ALA A 66 -19.69 -3.88 29.61
CA ALA A 66 -19.40 -3.77 28.17
C ALA A 66 -20.33 -4.66 27.32
N SER A 67 -21.59 -4.26 27.19
CA SER A 67 -22.59 -4.89 26.29
C SER A 67 -22.40 -4.51 24.82
N PHE A 68 -21.17 -4.25 24.38
CA PHE A 68 -20.88 -3.81 23.02
C PHE A 68 -20.35 -4.98 22.21
N ALA A 69 -21.25 -5.83 21.72
CA ALA A 69 -20.93 -6.75 20.63
C ALA A 69 -21.32 -6.10 19.30
N GLY A 70 -20.38 -6.03 18.35
CA GLY A 70 -20.65 -5.52 17.01
C GLY A 70 -19.68 -4.41 16.54
N PRO A 71 -20.00 -3.76 15.41
CA PRO A 71 -19.19 -2.70 14.85
C PRO A 71 -19.22 -1.45 15.75
N TYR A 72 -18.08 -0.77 15.88
CA TYR A 72 -17.97 0.49 16.60
C TYR A 72 -17.27 1.56 15.77
N VAL A 73 -17.67 2.81 16.03
CA VAL A 73 -16.92 4.02 15.68
C VAL A 73 -16.69 4.78 16.97
N ALA A 74 -15.47 4.76 17.48
CA ALA A 74 -15.11 5.45 18.72
C ALA A 74 -14.28 6.70 18.43
N GLY A 75 -14.49 7.77 19.19
CA GLY A 75 -13.58 8.93 19.20
C GLY A 75 -12.25 8.58 19.87
N TYR A 76 -11.47 9.59 20.30
CA TYR A 76 -10.11 9.58 20.92
C TYR A 76 -9.81 8.62 22.10
N TRP A 77 -10.56 7.53 22.25
CA TRP A 77 -10.47 6.54 23.29
C TRP A 77 -9.26 5.62 23.12
N TRP A 78 -8.50 5.74 22.03
CA TRP A 78 -7.28 4.97 21.73
C TRP A 78 -6.18 6.00 21.43
N ALA A 79 -5.06 5.97 22.16
CA ALA A 79 -4.08 7.05 22.13
C ALA A 79 -3.57 7.38 20.70
N ASN A 80 -3.46 8.68 20.38
CA ASN A 80 -3.01 9.18 19.07
C ASN A 80 -1.51 8.98 18.77
N GLN A 81 -0.76 8.33 19.67
CA GLN A 81 0.71 8.25 19.60
C GLN A 81 1.22 7.02 18.84
N TYR A 82 0.28 6.15 18.44
CA TYR A 82 0.54 4.87 17.79
C TYR A 82 1.05 4.89 16.33
N PRO A 83 0.83 5.92 15.48
CA PRO A 83 1.23 5.88 14.06
C PRO A 83 2.73 5.88 13.81
N LEU A 84 3.55 6.34 14.76
CA LEU A 84 5.00 6.49 14.57
C LEU A 84 5.79 5.22 14.86
N ALA A 85 5.13 4.15 15.31
CA ALA A 85 5.81 2.88 15.52
C ALA A 85 6.28 2.27 14.21
N TRP A 86 7.48 1.67 14.22
CA TRP A 86 8.06 1.01 13.05
C TRP A 86 7.89 -0.52 13.06
N ARG A 87 7.47 -1.08 14.19
CA ARG A 87 7.22 -2.52 14.38
C ARG A 87 5.92 -2.74 15.16
N PRO A 88 5.33 -3.93 15.11
CA PRO A 88 4.27 -4.31 16.04
C PRO A 88 4.73 -4.16 17.49
N TYR A 89 3.83 -3.74 18.37
CA TYR A 89 4.09 -3.62 19.81
C TYR A 89 2.83 -3.92 20.61
N HIS A 90 3.02 -4.25 21.89
CA HIS A 90 1.93 -4.41 22.83
C HIS A 90 1.57 -3.05 23.43
N ALA A 91 0.30 -2.68 23.33
CA ALA A 91 -0.28 -1.55 24.03
C ALA A 91 -1.12 -2.05 25.19
N VAL A 92 -0.98 -1.38 26.34
CA VAL A 92 -1.88 -1.57 27.49
C VAL A 92 -2.46 -0.21 27.81
N GLN A 93 -3.76 -0.06 27.61
CA GLN A 93 -4.44 1.18 27.94
C GLN A 93 -5.21 1.00 29.24
N ARG A 94 -4.94 1.87 30.21
CA ARG A 94 -5.68 1.95 31.47
C ARG A 94 -6.56 3.19 31.47
N ILE A 95 -7.85 3.03 31.24
CA ILE A 95 -8.80 4.14 31.35
C ILE A 95 -9.19 4.25 32.82
N HIS A 96 -8.89 5.39 33.43
CA HIS A 96 -9.37 5.75 34.76
C HIS A 96 -10.60 6.65 34.57
N MET A 97 -11.79 6.14 34.88
CA MET A 97 -12.96 7.00 35.02
C MET A 97 -13.26 7.20 36.50
N ASP A 98 -12.96 8.39 37.00
CA ASP A 98 -13.62 8.91 38.19
C ASP A 98 -14.00 10.37 37.98
N ARG A 99 -15.31 10.66 38.04
CA ARG A 99 -15.85 12.02 38.10
C ARG A 99 -16.66 12.27 39.38
N ARG A 100 -16.76 11.28 40.30
CA ARG A 100 -17.69 11.33 41.43
C ARG A 100 -17.17 10.71 42.75
N GLY A 101 -15.89 10.40 42.87
CA GLY A 101 -15.30 9.87 44.11
C GLY A 101 -15.71 8.44 44.42
N ARG A 102 -16.08 7.64 43.41
CA ARG A 102 -16.29 6.19 43.57
C ARG A 102 -15.07 5.45 43.04
N ALA A 103 -14.79 4.29 43.64
CA ALA A 103 -13.63 3.45 43.34
C ALA A 103 -13.33 3.41 41.82
N PRO A 104 -12.09 3.66 41.40
CA PRO A 104 -11.74 3.78 39.99
C PRO A 104 -12.01 2.46 39.29
N VAL A 105 -12.93 2.46 38.32
CA VAL A 105 -13.07 1.34 37.40
C VAL A 105 -11.93 1.46 36.39
N VAL A 106 -10.90 0.65 36.59
CA VAL A 106 -9.74 0.57 35.69
C VAL A 106 -10.12 -0.36 34.54
N TYR A 107 -10.45 0.22 33.38
CA TYR A 107 -10.54 -0.55 32.15
C TYR A 107 -9.13 -0.79 31.65
N ALA A 108 -8.72 -2.05 31.53
CA ALA A 108 -7.45 -2.41 30.95
C ALA A 108 -7.69 -3.13 29.61
N THR A 109 -7.41 -2.45 28.50
CA THR A 109 -7.31 -3.13 27.20
C THR A 109 -5.87 -3.55 26.98
N ARG A 110 -5.69 -4.78 26.51
CA ARG A 110 -4.38 -5.29 26.05
C ARG A 110 -4.50 -5.57 24.57
N SER A 111 -3.69 -4.91 23.75
CA SER A 111 -3.72 -5.09 22.31
C SER A 111 -2.33 -5.19 21.72
N VAL A 112 -2.24 -5.88 20.61
CA VAL A 112 -1.12 -5.80 19.67
C VAL A 112 -1.50 -4.75 18.65
N VAL A 113 -0.66 -3.72 18.53
CA VAL A 113 -0.84 -2.63 17.58
C VAL A 113 0.20 -2.79 16.48
N THR A 114 -0.27 -2.81 15.23
CA THR A 114 0.54 -2.99 14.03
C THR A 114 0.47 -1.72 13.18
N PRO A 115 1.59 -1.03 12.91
CA PRO A 115 1.60 0.12 12.03
C PRO A 115 1.23 -0.29 10.61
N MET A 116 0.38 0.49 9.95
CA MET A 116 -0.11 0.16 8.61
C MET A 116 0.66 0.85 7.50
N TRP A 117 1.47 1.88 7.81
CA TRP A 117 2.30 2.59 6.83
C TRP A 117 3.32 1.71 6.07
N PRO A 118 3.81 0.55 6.58
CA PRO A 118 4.70 -0.29 5.78
C PRO A 118 4.03 -0.83 4.50
N ALA A 119 2.74 -1.16 4.55
CA ALA A 119 2.00 -1.70 3.41
C ALA A 119 1.92 -0.74 2.19
N PRO A 120 1.53 0.55 2.33
CA PRO A 120 1.57 1.48 1.21
C PRO A 120 3.01 1.75 0.74
N LEU A 121 4.01 1.79 1.62
CA LEU A 121 5.40 1.96 1.17
C LEU A 121 5.91 0.79 0.33
N CYS A 122 5.67 -0.44 0.78
CA CYS A 122 6.01 -1.64 -0.01
C CYS A 122 5.27 -1.65 -1.36
N SER A 123 4.00 -1.27 -1.37
CA SER A 123 3.19 -1.19 -2.58
C SER A 123 3.71 -0.13 -3.55
N ALA A 124 4.07 1.06 -3.04
CA ALA A 124 4.67 2.13 -3.82
C ALA A 124 6.03 1.74 -4.40
N ALA A 125 6.87 1.05 -3.62
CA ALA A 125 8.17 0.55 -4.09
C ALA A 125 8.01 -0.47 -5.23
N LEU A 126 7.08 -1.43 -5.07
CA LEU A 126 6.77 -2.42 -6.11
C LEU A 126 6.18 -1.77 -7.36
N LEU A 127 5.32 -0.78 -7.19
CA LEU A 127 4.72 -0.01 -8.28
C LEU A 127 5.81 0.74 -9.08
N GLY A 128 6.70 1.46 -8.39
CA GLY A 128 7.82 2.18 -8.99
C GLY A 128 8.77 1.24 -9.71
N TRP A 129 9.13 0.11 -9.09
CA TRP A 129 9.98 -0.91 -9.72
C TRP A 129 9.35 -1.51 -10.99
N ALA A 130 8.08 -1.92 -10.93
CA ALA A 130 7.38 -2.50 -12.06
C ALA A 130 7.20 -1.49 -13.19
N HIS A 131 6.92 -0.22 -12.85
CA HIS A 131 6.86 0.88 -13.79
C HIS A 131 8.22 1.09 -14.48
N GLY A 132 9.31 1.22 -13.71
CA GLY A 132 10.66 1.40 -14.24
C GLY A 132 11.09 0.28 -15.19
N ARG A 133 10.81 -0.99 -14.82
CA ARG A 133 11.06 -2.14 -15.70
C ARG A 133 10.28 -2.08 -17.02
N LEU A 134 8.99 -1.74 -16.96
CA LEU A 134 8.17 -1.62 -18.17
C LEU A 134 8.60 -0.45 -19.06
N SER A 135 8.95 0.68 -18.47
CA SER A 135 9.47 1.85 -19.18
C SER A 135 10.82 1.55 -19.83
N GLY A 136 11.72 0.85 -19.14
CA GLY A 136 12.98 0.37 -19.70
C GLY A 136 12.78 -0.60 -20.87
N LEU A 137 11.86 -1.56 -20.76
CA LEU A 137 11.52 -2.47 -21.86
C LEU A 137 10.94 -1.73 -23.08
N ARG A 138 10.12 -0.69 -22.86
CA ARG A 138 9.62 0.15 -23.95
C ARG A 138 10.74 0.94 -24.61
N ALA A 139 11.64 1.52 -23.84
CA ALA A 139 12.79 2.25 -24.36
C ALA A 139 13.75 1.34 -25.14
N ALA A 140 14.01 0.13 -24.65
CA ALA A 140 14.81 -0.86 -25.37
C ALA A 140 14.14 -1.25 -26.70
N ARG A 141 12.82 -1.51 -26.69
CA ARG A 141 12.07 -1.83 -27.91
C ARG A 141 12.00 -0.70 -28.91
N SER A 142 11.86 0.54 -28.45
CA SER A 142 11.88 1.68 -29.35
C SER A 142 13.26 1.84 -29.98
N ARG A 143 14.34 1.51 -29.27
CA ARG A 143 15.71 1.57 -29.77
C ARG A 143 16.13 0.37 -30.61
N SER A 144 15.40 -0.75 -30.64
CA SER A 144 15.70 -1.90 -31.49
C SER A 144 14.97 -1.85 -32.85
N CYS A 145 15.55 -2.41 -33.90
CA CYS A 145 14.86 -2.68 -35.16
C CYS A 145 13.72 -3.69 -34.94
N LEU A 146 12.52 -3.39 -35.44
CA LEU A 146 11.35 -4.26 -35.30
C LEU A 146 11.43 -5.54 -36.16
N SER A 147 12.24 -5.55 -37.22
CA SER A 147 12.38 -6.69 -38.11
C SER A 147 13.45 -7.68 -37.63
N CYS A 148 14.68 -7.22 -37.38
CA CYS A 148 15.80 -8.10 -37.03
C CYS A 148 16.27 -8.00 -35.57
N GLY A 149 15.73 -7.07 -34.77
CA GLY A 149 16.12 -6.89 -33.36
C GLY A 149 17.43 -6.14 -33.12
N TYR A 150 18.12 -5.68 -34.17
CA TYR A 150 19.38 -4.92 -34.06
C TYR A 150 19.22 -3.65 -33.22
N ASP A 151 20.17 -3.37 -32.33
CA ASP A 151 20.14 -2.17 -31.49
C ASP A 151 20.51 -0.91 -32.30
N LEU A 152 19.53 -0.03 -32.52
CA LEU A 152 19.66 1.24 -33.23
C LEU A 152 20.03 2.39 -32.26
N SER A 153 20.23 2.13 -30.96
CA SER A 153 20.72 3.12 -29.98
C SER A 153 21.89 3.99 -30.47
N PRO A 154 22.97 3.43 -31.07
CA PRO A 154 24.10 4.24 -31.53
C PRO A 154 23.78 5.11 -32.76
N MET A 155 22.75 4.76 -33.53
CA MET A 155 22.37 5.48 -34.76
C MET A 155 21.33 6.57 -34.54
N LEU A 156 20.64 6.57 -33.38
CA LEU A 156 19.61 7.57 -33.03
C LEU A 156 20.17 8.97 -32.72
N ALA A 157 21.49 9.15 -32.73
CA ALA A 157 22.13 10.46 -32.52
C ALA A 157 21.99 11.41 -33.72
N THR A 158 21.61 10.91 -34.91
CA THR A 158 21.42 11.72 -36.12
C THR A 158 19.97 11.63 -36.62
N PRO A 159 19.27 12.77 -36.82
CA PRO A 159 17.81 12.79 -37.07
C PRO A 159 17.38 12.42 -38.50
N ARG A 160 18.23 11.78 -39.32
CA ARG A 160 17.87 11.39 -40.68
C ARG A 160 17.53 9.91 -40.75
N SER A 161 16.24 9.61 -40.99
CA SER A 161 15.67 8.33 -41.43
C SER A 161 16.59 7.11 -41.24
N VAL A 162 16.73 6.63 -40.00
CA VAL A 162 17.62 5.50 -39.69
C VAL A 162 16.99 4.22 -40.26
N ARG A 163 17.53 3.75 -41.39
CA ARG A 163 17.33 2.37 -41.85
C ARG A 163 18.20 1.46 -41.01
N CYS A 164 17.69 0.27 -40.68
CA CYS A 164 18.51 -0.70 -39.97
C CYS A 164 19.69 -1.17 -40.86
N PRO A 165 20.94 -1.17 -40.36
CA PRO A 165 22.10 -1.58 -41.15
C PRO A 165 22.10 -3.08 -41.50
N GLU A 166 21.48 -3.91 -40.67
CA GLU A 166 21.45 -5.36 -40.88
C GLU A 166 20.39 -5.80 -41.90
N CYS A 167 19.17 -5.24 -41.81
CA CYS A 167 18.03 -5.72 -42.59
C CYS A 167 17.40 -4.65 -43.50
N GLY A 168 17.93 -3.43 -43.51
CA GLY A 168 17.47 -2.33 -44.37
C GLY A 168 16.09 -1.76 -44.05
N THR A 169 15.37 -2.32 -43.07
CA THR A 169 14.00 -1.91 -42.75
C THR A 169 14.00 -0.48 -42.21
N ALA A 170 13.17 0.38 -42.81
CA ALA A 170 12.93 1.73 -42.32
C ALA A 170 12.15 1.65 -40.99
N ARG A 171 12.52 2.47 -40.01
CA ARG A 171 11.73 2.62 -38.80
C ARG A 171 10.34 3.12 -39.21
N SER A 172 9.28 2.47 -38.73
CA SER A 172 7.92 3.02 -38.89
C SER A 172 7.88 4.36 -38.16
N GLU A 173 7.77 5.44 -38.92
CA GLU A 173 7.45 6.76 -38.38
C GLU A 173 6.14 6.61 -37.58
N PRO A 174 6.04 7.10 -36.34
CA PRO A 174 4.74 7.17 -35.68
C PRO A 174 3.81 7.97 -36.59
N PRO A 175 2.54 7.57 -36.74
CA PRO A 175 1.61 8.25 -37.65
C PRO A 175 1.59 9.73 -37.28
N THR A 176 2.03 10.56 -38.22
CA THR A 176 1.85 12.00 -38.18
C THR A 176 0.35 12.26 -38.20
N GLU A 177 -0.21 12.72 -37.09
CA GLU A 177 -1.57 13.25 -37.07
C GLU A 177 -1.63 14.41 -38.08
N PRO A 178 -2.53 14.34 -39.10
CA PRO A 178 -2.77 15.47 -39.96
C PRO A 178 -3.46 16.58 -39.15
N SER A 179 -2.84 17.77 -39.18
CA SER A 179 -3.31 19.04 -38.63
C SER A 179 -4.67 19.45 -39.15
#